data_AF-A0A124FXH4-F1
#
_entry.id   AF-A0A124FXH4-F1
#
_cell.length_a   1.000
_cell.length_b   1.000
_cell.length_c   1.000
_cell.angle_alpha   90.00
_cell.angle_beta   90.00
_cell.angle_gamma   90.00
#
_symmetry.space_group_name_H-M   'P 1'
#
loop_
_entity.id
_entity.type
_entity.pdbx_description
1 polymer ?
#
loop_
_entity_poly.entity_id
_entity_poly.type
_entity_poly.pdbx_seq_one_letter_code
_entity_poly.pdbx_strand_id
1 'polypeptide(L)'
;SKLDNLNEWKVVEQKIYMVSDKLFTQIVNDNLETRTSVAINPETGAAEDQALFTYEAIPRATWLISTVIQDDYKSNGFKNMMENYEGNEKTRNWESPITVVEAGFKVFEYLGIGGMTTRGFGRMKIISGGDNQ
;
A
#
# COMPACT_ATOMS: atom_id res chain seq x y z
N SER A 1 8.55 2.38 23.26
CA SER A 1 8.38 3.01 21.95
C SER A 1 7.20 4.00 22.00
N LYS A 2 7.07 4.96 21.08
CA LYS A 2 5.91 5.89 21.04
C LYS A 2 4.54 5.19 20.91
N LEU A 3 4.52 3.87 20.65
CA LEU A 3 3.32 3.07 20.40
C LEU A 3 2.83 2.29 21.63
N ASP A 4 3.66 2.10 22.67
CA ASP A 4 3.36 1.17 23.79
C ASP A 4 2.20 1.66 24.72
N ASN A 5 1.81 2.93 24.59
CA ASN A 5 0.79 3.56 25.45
C ASN A 5 -0.63 3.61 24.86
N LEU A 6 -0.86 3.05 23.66
CA LEU A 6 -2.21 3.02 23.08
C LEU A 6 -2.88 1.67 23.37
N ASN A 7 -4.09 1.71 23.94
CA ASN A 7 -4.87 0.51 24.28
C ASN A 7 -5.11 -0.42 23.09
N GLU A 8 -5.11 0.11 21.87
CA GLU A 8 -5.30 -0.65 20.63
C GLU A 8 -4.14 -1.61 20.32
N TRP A 9 -2.88 -1.24 20.59
CA TRP A 9 -1.73 -2.14 20.36
C TRP A 9 -1.73 -3.32 21.31
N LYS A 10 -2.20 -3.14 22.55
CA LYS A 10 -2.40 -4.25 23.51
C LYS A 10 -3.43 -5.26 22.99
N VAL A 11 -4.46 -4.81 22.28
CA VAL A 11 -5.46 -5.70 21.66
C VAL A 11 -4.86 -6.47 20.49
N VAL A 12 -3.98 -5.84 19.70
CA VAL A 12 -3.31 -6.50 18.58
C VAL A 12 -2.30 -7.54 19.08
N GLU A 13 -1.49 -7.20 20.08
CA GLU A 13 -0.49 -8.09 20.66
C GLU A 13 -1.10 -9.43 21.12
N GLN A 14 -2.27 -9.38 21.75
CA GLN A 14 -3.02 -10.55 22.18
C GLN A 14 -3.59 -11.42 21.03
N LYS A 15 -3.47 -10.97 19.78
CA LYS A 15 -4.03 -11.62 18.58
C LYS A 15 -2.98 -12.02 17.56
N ILE A 16 -1.70 -12.03 17.93
CA ILE A 16 -0.61 -12.52 17.08
C ILE A 16 -0.43 -14.02 17.32
N TYR A 17 -0.49 -14.81 16.24
CA TYR A 17 -0.30 -16.25 16.26
C TYR A 17 0.82 -16.64 15.30
N MET A 18 1.69 -17.55 15.72
CA MET A 18 2.74 -18.12 14.89
C MET A 18 2.34 -19.53 14.44
N VAL A 19 2.48 -19.80 13.16
CA VAL A 19 2.09 -21.06 12.52
C VAL A 19 3.24 -21.61 11.67
N SER A 20 3.16 -22.87 11.27
CA SER A 20 4.13 -23.45 10.32
C SER A 20 3.90 -22.92 8.91
N ASP A 21 4.94 -22.90 8.08
CA ASP A 21 4.88 -22.41 6.69
C ASP A 21 3.79 -23.09 5.85
N LYS A 22 3.56 -24.39 6.09
CA LYS A 22 2.52 -25.16 5.42
C LYS A 22 1.13 -24.63 5.79
N LEU A 23 0.88 -24.41 7.08
CA LEU A 23 -0.39 -23.89 7.57
C LEU A 23 -0.56 -22.42 7.15
N PHE A 24 0.50 -21.62 7.18
CA PHE A 24 0.49 -20.23 6.71
C PHE A 24 0.03 -20.12 5.26
N THR A 25 0.63 -20.91 4.35
CA THR A 25 0.25 -20.92 2.93
C THR A 25 -1.24 -21.25 2.74
N GLN A 26 -1.74 -22.24 3.49
CA GLN A 26 -3.15 -22.59 3.45
C GLN A 26 -4.05 -21.45 3.96
N ILE A 27 -3.72 -20.85 5.10
CA ILE A 27 -4.46 -19.72 5.67
C ILE A 27 -4.52 -18.56 4.67
N VAL A 28 -3.40 -18.19 4.04
CA VAL A 28 -3.37 -17.10 3.06
C VAL A 28 -4.29 -17.39 1.88
N ASN A 29 -4.15 -18.55 1.25
CA ASN A 29 -4.95 -18.93 0.08
C ASN A 29 -6.44 -19.01 0.40
N ASP A 30 -6.81 -19.55 1.56
CA ASP A 30 -8.21 -19.70 1.97
C ASP A 30 -8.87 -18.36 2.37
N ASN A 31 -8.08 -17.31 2.63
CA ASN A 31 -8.57 -16.01 3.07
C ASN A 31 -8.47 -14.91 2.01
N LEU A 32 -7.92 -15.16 0.82
CA LEU A 32 -8.01 -14.19 -0.27
C LEU A 32 -9.46 -13.92 -0.62
N GLU A 33 -9.78 -12.65 -0.89
CA GLU A 33 -11.14 -12.27 -1.22
C GLU A 33 -11.38 -12.44 -2.72
N THR A 34 -12.07 -13.50 -3.10
CA THR A 34 -12.48 -13.74 -4.50
C THR A 34 -13.76 -12.97 -4.82
N ARG A 35 -13.67 -12.03 -5.76
CA ARG A 35 -14.81 -11.21 -6.20
C ARG A 35 -15.04 -11.38 -7.70
N THR A 36 -16.30 -11.49 -8.08
CA THR A 36 -16.73 -11.49 -9.50
C THR A 36 -17.32 -10.12 -9.84
N SER A 37 -16.90 -9.56 -10.96
CA SER A 37 -17.38 -8.28 -11.51
C SER A 37 -17.96 -8.52 -12.89
N VAL A 38 -19.01 -7.76 -13.22
CA VAL A 38 -19.66 -7.76 -14.53
C VAL A 38 -19.93 -6.32 -14.98
N ALA A 39 -19.82 -6.04 -16.28
CA ALA A 39 -20.36 -4.79 -16.84
C ALA A 39 -21.81 -5.02 -17.30
N ILE A 40 -22.69 -4.08 -16.96
CA ILE A 40 -24.12 -4.13 -17.30
C ILE A 40 -24.41 -3.03 -18.31
N ASN A 41 -25.06 -3.40 -19.41
CA ASN A 41 -25.55 -2.45 -20.39
C ASN A 41 -26.71 -1.64 -19.77
N PRO A 42 -26.61 -0.31 -19.67
CA PRO A 42 -27.62 0.50 -19.00
C PRO A 42 -28.96 0.59 -19.74
N GLU A 43 -28.98 0.36 -21.06
CA GLU A 43 -30.19 0.40 -21.88
C GLU A 43 -31.01 -0.89 -21.75
N THR A 44 -30.34 -2.04 -21.68
CA THR A 44 -31.00 -3.37 -21.69
C THR A 44 -31.07 -4.02 -20.31
N GLY A 45 -30.24 -3.60 -19.37
CA GLY A 45 -30.10 -4.22 -18.05
C GLY A 45 -29.41 -5.59 -18.06
N ALA A 46 -28.94 -6.06 -19.23
CA ALA A 46 -28.23 -7.33 -19.37
C ALA A 46 -26.72 -7.15 -19.18
N ALA A 47 -26.02 -8.25 -18.88
CA ALA A 47 -24.56 -8.27 -18.88
C ALA A 47 -24.02 -8.01 -20.29
N GLU A 48 -22.95 -7.21 -20.39
CA GLU A 48 -22.21 -7.08 -21.64
C GLU A 48 -21.44 -8.36 -21.94
N ASP A 49 -21.34 -8.70 -23.23
CA ASP A 49 -20.61 -9.89 -23.66
C ASP A 49 -19.13 -9.79 -23.25
N GLN A 50 -18.57 -10.90 -22.77
CA GLN A 50 -17.20 -11.02 -22.24
C GLN A 50 -16.84 -10.06 -21.08
N ALA A 51 -17.82 -9.43 -20.44
CA ALA A 51 -17.56 -8.48 -19.36
C ALA A 51 -17.62 -9.09 -17.95
N LEU A 52 -17.76 -10.42 -17.83
CA LEU A 52 -17.74 -11.16 -16.57
C LEU A 52 -16.31 -11.63 -16.25
N PHE A 53 -15.75 -11.17 -15.15
CA PHE A 53 -14.41 -11.58 -14.71
C PHE A 53 -14.33 -11.73 -13.19
N THR A 54 -13.43 -12.60 -12.75
CA THR A 54 -13.14 -12.85 -11.34
C THR A 54 -11.71 -12.40 -11.03
N TYR A 55 -11.53 -11.81 -9.85
CA TYR A 55 -10.21 -11.44 -9.34
C TYR A 55 -10.13 -11.75 -7.85
N GLU A 56 -8.90 -11.93 -7.38
CA GLU A 56 -8.58 -12.07 -5.97
C GLU A 56 -8.08 -10.73 -5.42
N ALA A 57 -8.41 -10.46 -4.16
CA ALA A 57 -7.95 -9.28 -3.45
C ALA A 57 -7.38 -9.66 -2.08
N ILE A 58 -6.33 -8.94 -1.68
CA ILE A 58 -5.78 -9.03 -0.33
C ILE A 58 -6.83 -8.47 0.66
N PRO A 59 -7.20 -9.22 1.71
CA PRO A 59 -8.18 -8.77 2.69
C PRO A 59 -7.79 -7.47 3.40
N ARG A 60 -8.80 -6.73 3.83
CA ARG A 60 -8.60 -5.58 4.72
C ARG A 60 -7.92 -6.02 6.02
N ALA A 61 -7.16 -5.10 6.60
CA ALA A 61 -6.34 -5.32 7.80
C ALA A 61 -5.17 -6.31 7.63
N THR A 62 -4.82 -6.70 6.39
CA THR A 62 -3.53 -7.35 6.12
C THR A 62 -2.39 -6.37 6.34
N TRP A 63 -1.34 -6.79 7.04
CA TRP A 63 -0.13 -6.00 7.24
C TRP A 63 0.94 -6.45 6.26
N LEU A 64 1.50 -5.50 5.52
CA LEU A 64 2.58 -5.74 4.58
C LEU A 64 3.84 -5.07 5.10
N ILE A 65 4.97 -5.78 4.97
CA ILE A 65 6.29 -5.29 5.34
C ILE A 65 7.14 -5.33 4.08
N SER A 66 7.83 -4.23 3.78
CA SER A 66 8.72 -4.11 2.65
C SER A 66 9.97 -3.34 3.05
N THR A 67 11.10 -3.68 2.43
CA THR A 67 12.37 -2.95 2.61
C THR A 67 12.57 -2.04 1.42
N VAL A 68 12.80 -0.75 1.67
CA VAL A 68 13.17 0.25 0.65
C VAL A 68 14.65 0.58 0.84
N ILE A 69 15.44 0.46 -0.22
CA ILE A 69 16.87 0.73 -0.20
C ILE A 69 17.13 1.92 -1.13
N GLN A 70 17.73 2.98 -0.58
CA GLN A 70 18.27 4.08 -1.39
C GLN A 70 19.72 3.77 -1.73
N ASP A 71 20.02 3.67 -3.03
CA ASP A 71 21.39 3.72 -3.52
C ASP A 71 21.76 5.19 -3.78
N ASP A 72 22.76 5.69 -3.06
CA ASP A 72 23.28 7.04 -3.20
C ASP A 72 24.73 7.05 -3.71
N TYR A 73 24.99 6.30 -4.79
CA TYR A 73 26.31 6.23 -5.42
C TYR A 73 26.81 7.60 -5.94
N LYS A 74 25.92 8.57 -6.15
CA LYS A 74 26.25 9.93 -6.59
C LYS A 74 25.80 10.92 -5.53
N SER A 75 26.69 11.23 -4.59
CA SER A 75 26.43 12.12 -3.44
C SER A 75 25.73 13.46 -3.74
N ASN A 76 25.84 13.98 -4.97
CA ASN A 76 25.18 15.22 -5.39
C ASN A 76 24.12 15.05 -6.50
N GLY A 77 23.85 13.81 -6.96
CA GLY A 77 23.00 13.56 -8.13
C GLY A 77 21.57 14.05 -7.94
N PHE A 78 20.97 13.74 -6.78
CA PHE A 78 19.63 14.19 -6.43
C PHE A 78 19.58 15.71 -6.23
N LYS A 79 20.55 16.27 -5.48
CA LYS A 79 20.65 17.71 -5.23
C LYS A 79 20.74 18.51 -6.54
N ASN A 80 21.64 18.13 -7.44
CA ASN A 80 21.81 18.78 -8.74
C ASN A 80 20.55 18.71 -9.62
N MET A 81 19.77 17.62 -9.52
CA MET A 81 18.50 17.50 -10.22
C MET A 81 17.45 18.47 -9.63
N MET A 82 17.39 18.56 -8.29
CA MET A 82 16.45 19.44 -7.60
C MET A 82 16.76 20.93 -7.77
N GLU A 83 18.01 21.32 -8.05
CA GLU A 83 18.39 22.72 -8.33
C GLU A 83 17.63 23.33 -9.52
N ASN A 84 17.26 22.50 -10.51
CA ASN A 84 16.53 22.93 -11.71
C ASN A 84 15.04 22.53 -11.67
N TYR A 85 14.56 21.99 -10.56
CA TYR A 85 13.18 21.54 -10.41
C TYR A 85 12.28 22.69 -9.94
N GLU A 86 11.33 23.11 -10.79
CA GLU A 86 10.27 24.04 -10.40
C GLU A 86 9.23 23.34 -9.51
N GLY A 87 9.60 23.20 -8.23
CA GLY A 87 8.75 22.59 -7.21
C GLY A 87 7.59 23.48 -6.78
N ASN A 88 6.72 22.91 -5.95
CA ASN A 88 5.67 23.63 -5.24
C ASN A 88 5.78 23.39 -3.73
N GLU A 89 4.84 23.92 -2.94
CA GLU A 89 4.89 23.79 -1.48
C GLU A 89 4.97 22.33 -1.00
N LYS A 90 4.39 21.39 -1.76
CA LYS A 90 4.35 19.96 -1.42
C LYS A 90 5.68 19.25 -1.69
N THR A 91 6.58 19.85 -2.45
CA THR A 91 7.89 19.28 -2.81
C THR A 91 9.04 19.94 -2.05
N ARG A 92 8.76 20.89 -1.14
CA ARG A 92 9.77 21.63 -0.37
C ARG A 92 10.63 20.74 0.54
N ASN A 93 10.10 19.60 0.97
CA ASN A 93 10.78 18.68 1.90
C ASN A 93 11.43 17.49 1.17
N TRP A 94 11.62 17.57 -0.15
CA TRP A 94 12.30 16.52 -0.92
C TRP A 94 13.81 16.76 -0.87
N GLU A 95 14.47 16.10 0.08
CA GLU A 95 15.92 16.23 0.34
C GLU A 95 16.74 15.11 -0.31
N SER A 96 16.11 13.96 -0.53
CA SER A 96 16.73 12.76 -1.11
C SER A 96 15.67 11.86 -1.77
N PRO A 97 16.06 10.87 -2.60
CA PRO A 97 15.11 9.93 -3.20
C PRO A 97 14.17 9.26 -2.18
N ILE A 98 14.65 8.93 -0.97
CA ILE A 98 13.81 8.29 0.05
C ILE A 98 12.68 9.22 0.53
N THR A 99 12.92 10.52 0.69
CA THR A 99 11.87 11.48 1.10
C THR A 99 10.76 11.62 0.06
N VAL A 100 11.08 11.41 -1.23
CA VAL A 100 10.08 11.36 -2.32
C VAL A 100 9.25 10.08 -2.22
N VAL A 101 9.89 8.94 -1.96
CA VAL A 101 9.20 7.65 -1.75
C VAL A 101 8.27 7.72 -0.54
N GLU A 102 8.71 8.29 0.58
CA GLU A 102 7.89 8.49 1.77
C GLU A 102 6.68 9.40 1.50
N ALA A 103 6.86 10.46 0.71
CA ALA A 103 5.75 11.31 0.27
C ALA A 103 4.74 10.51 -0.58
N GLY A 104 5.22 9.62 -1.46
CA GLY A 104 4.39 8.69 -2.22
C GLY A 104 3.62 7.70 -1.33
N PHE A 105 4.25 7.16 -0.30
CA PHE A 105 3.59 6.23 0.62
C PHE A 105 2.46 6.91 1.41
N LYS A 106 2.61 8.18 1.79
CA LYS A 106 1.55 8.96 2.45
C LYS A 106 0.29 9.09 1.59
N VAL A 107 0.41 9.11 0.25
CA VAL A 107 -0.77 9.21 -0.63
C VAL A 107 -1.49 7.88 -0.84
N PHE A 108 -0.90 6.73 -0.49
CA PHE A 108 -1.58 5.44 -0.59
C PHE A 108 -2.84 5.36 0.28
N GLU A 109 -2.87 6.09 1.40
CA GLU A 109 -4.04 6.15 2.27
C GLU A 109 -5.26 6.75 1.57
N TYR A 110 -5.06 7.64 0.59
CA TYR A 110 -6.12 8.39 -0.08
C TYR A 110 -6.32 8.01 -1.55
N LEU A 111 -5.26 7.63 -2.26
CA LEU A 111 -5.27 7.33 -3.69
C LEU A 111 -5.18 5.82 -3.97
N GLY A 112 -4.71 5.06 -3.00
CA GLY A 112 -4.49 3.62 -3.12
C GLY A 112 -3.33 3.26 -4.04
N ILE A 113 -2.93 2.00 -3.99
CA ILE A 113 -1.91 1.39 -4.84
C ILE A 113 -2.47 0.14 -5.52
N GLY A 114 -2.01 -0.14 -6.74
CA GLY A 114 -2.44 -1.30 -7.53
C GLY A 114 -3.67 -1.01 -8.41
N GLY A 115 -4.40 -2.07 -8.77
CA GLY A 115 -5.59 -1.98 -9.62
C GLY A 115 -6.86 -1.60 -8.85
N MET A 116 -7.91 -1.23 -9.59
CA MET A 116 -9.26 -0.99 -9.04
C MET A 116 -9.35 0.08 -7.93
N THR A 117 -8.43 1.04 -7.90
CA THR A 117 -8.39 2.12 -6.90
C THR A 117 -9.61 3.05 -6.96
N THR A 118 -10.22 3.22 -8.13
CA THR A 118 -11.50 3.96 -8.31
C THR A 118 -12.69 3.24 -7.69
N ARG A 119 -12.56 1.94 -7.38
CA ARG A 119 -13.56 1.11 -6.69
C ARG A 119 -13.21 0.88 -5.22
N GLY A 120 -12.29 1.68 -4.66
CA GLY A 120 -11.94 1.67 -3.24
C GLY A 120 -10.87 0.65 -2.84
N PHE A 121 -10.21 -0.01 -3.79
CA PHE A 121 -9.12 -0.94 -3.48
C PHE A 121 -7.78 -0.24 -3.24
N GLY A 122 -6.86 -0.95 -2.58
CA GLY A 122 -5.46 -0.55 -2.47
C GLY A 122 -5.17 0.54 -1.46
N ARG A 123 -6.15 0.99 -0.67
CA ARG A 123 -5.92 1.97 0.40
C ARG A 123 -5.09 1.34 1.51
N MET A 124 -3.95 1.95 1.83
CA MET A 124 -3.01 1.45 2.82
C MET A 124 -2.53 2.59 3.71
N LYS A 125 -2.37 2.31 5.00
CA LYS A 125 -1.80 3.24 5.97
C LYS A 125 -0.43 2.74 6.41
N ILE A 126 0.54 3.65 6.44
CA ILE A 126 1.86 3.36 6.99
C ILE A 126 1.77 3.40 8.52
N ILE A 127 2.08 2.26 9.16
CA ILE A 127 2.01 2.10 10.62
C ILE A 127 3.36 2.30 11.30
N SER A 128 4.46 2.04 10.58
CA SER A 128 5.84 2.14 11.06
C SER A 128 6.79 2.10 9.85
N GLY A 129 7.99 2.69 9.98
CA GLY A 129 9.00 2.79 8.92
C GLY A 129 9.37 4.24 8.60
N GLY A 130 10.58 4.47 8.06
CA GLY A 130 11.10 5.82 7.78
C GLY A 130 11.84 6.49 8.96
N ASP A 131 12.10 5.76 10.05
CA ASP A 131 13.03 6.23 11.08
C ASP A 131 14.45 6.06 10.52
N ASN A 132 15.15 7.18 10.30
CA ASN A 132 16.59 7.20 10.07
C ASN A 132 17.28 6.42 11.19
N GLN A 133 17.90 5.29 10.86
CA GLN A 133 19.00 4.78 11.68
C GLN A 133 20.23 5.66 11.48
#